data_AF-A0AAW1D3E7-F1
#
_entry.id   AF-A0AAW1D3E7-F1
#
_cell.length_a   1.000
_cell.length_b   1.000
_cell.length_c   1.000
_cell.angle_alpha   90.00
_cell.angle_beta   90.00
_cell.angle_gamma   90.00
#
_symmetry.space_group_name_H-M   'P 1'
#
loop_
_entity.id
_entity.type
_entity.pdbx_description
1 polymer ?
#
loop_
_entity_poly.entity_id
_entity_poly.type
_entity_poly.pdbx_seq_one_letter_code
_entity_poly.pdbx_strand_id
1 'polypeptide(L)'
;MLQTADCEACVALDRSSATNPPSLVAAPRLPPYMSGEWVSTRCETRPMGLFLRRRLRVSGRTWHAEFRFFSDPKCTAPTLVAAAEGRYVAAKPLPGGVQRVPGAVDFDFMVDRGFLTLHDKGLVTSLQKDKKCGPPGVWQVIFFCV
;
A
#
# COMPACT_ATOMS: atom_id res chain seq x y z
N MET A 1 9.69 46.70 9.64
CA MET A 1 8.39 46.46 9.00
C MET A 1 8.57 45.29 8.06
N LEU A 2 8.02 44.11 8.38
CA LEU A 2 8.04 42.99 7.44
C LEU A 2 7.06 43.31 6.30
N GLN A 3 7.56 43.25 5.08
CA GLN A 3 6.82 43.54 3.85
C GLN A 3 5.85 42.37 3.58
N THR A 4 4.61 42.49 4.04
CA THR A 4 3.54 41.47 3.91
C THR A 4 2.67 41.65 2.66
N ALA A 5 2.93 42.69 1.86
CA ALA A 5 2.06 43.09 0.75
C ALA A 5 1.92 42.04 -0.37
N ASP A 6 2.92 41.18 -0.57
CA ASP A 6 2.96 40.20 -1.66
C ASP A 6 2.53 38.77 -1.24
N CYS A 7 1.94 38.61 -0.04
CA CYS A 7 1.52 37.32 0.48
C CYS A 7 0.06 37.36 0.96
N GLU A 8 -0.87 36.91 0.13
CA GLU A 8 -2.31 36.87 0.46
C GLU A 8 -2.60 36.09 1.76
N ALA A 9 -1.89 34.99 1.99
CA ALA A 9 -2.01 34.21 3.23
C ALA A 9 -1.53 35.00 4.46
N CYS A 10 -0.46 35.79 4.31
CA CYS A 10 0.10 36.61 5.38
C CYS A 10 -0.84 37.76 5.74
N VAL A 11 -1.48 38.38 4.74
CA VAL A 11 -2.53 39.40 4.95
C VAL A 11 -3.76 38.80 5.64
N ALA A 12 -4.17 37.58 5.27
CA ALA A 12 -5.28 36.89 5.93
C ALA A 12 -4.96 36.57 7.41
N LEU A 13 -3.74 36.13 7.70
CA LEU A 13 -3.27 35.86 9.07
C LEU A 13 -3.20 37.15 9.92
N ASP A 14 -2.66 38.23 9.37
CA ASP A 14 -2.53 39.53 10.06
C ASP A 14 -3.91 40.11 10.47
N ARG A 15 -4.93 39.88 9.65
CA ARG A 15 -6.31 40.32 9.91
C ARG A 15 -7.12 39.38 10.81
N SER A 16 -6.53 38.26 11.22
CA SER A 16 -7.24 37.26 12.03
C SER A 16 -7.24 37.60 13.52
N SER A 17 -8.20 37.03 14.24
CA SER A 17 -8.29 37.15 15.69
C SER A 17 -8.72 35.83 16.33
N ALA A 18 -8.64 35.75 17.66
CA ALA A 18 -9.07 34.55 18.41
C ALA A 18 -10.53 34.16 18.18
N THR A 19 -11.39 35.13 17.83
CA THR A 19 -12.81 34.91 17.53
C THR A 19 -13.11 34.87 16.03
N ASN A 20 -12.15 35.24 15.18
CA ASN A 20 -12.30 35.24 13.73
C ASN A 20 -11.05 34.65 13.06
N PRO A 21 -10.98 33.31 12.92
CA PRO A 21 -9.84 32.65 12.31
C PRO A 21 -9.74 32.99 10.81
N PRO A 22 -8.52 32.98 10.23
CA PRO A 22 -8.33 33.32 8.83
C PRO A 22 -8.88 32.22 7.92
N SER A 23 -9.62 32.62 6.88
CA SER A 23 -10.00 31.73 5.78
C SER A 23 -8.90 31.73 4.72
N LEU A 24 -8.16 30.63 4.63
CA LEU A 24 -7.11 30.45 3.64
C LEU A 24 -7.68 29.71 2.43
N VAL A 25 -7.29 30.14 1.22
CA VAL A 25 -7.60 29.39 0.00
C VAL A 25 -6.88 28.05 0.10
N ALA A 26 -7.64 26.95 0.03
CA ALA A 26 -7.05 25.62 0.01
C ALA A 26 -6.12 25.52 -1.20
N ALA A 27 -4.88 25.09 -0.98
CA ALA A 27 -3.95 24.83 -2.07
C ALA A 27 -4.61 23.89 -3.10
N PRO A 28 -4.36 24.09 -4.41
CA PRO A 28 -4.85 23.18 -5.42
C PRO A 28 -4.44 21.76 -5.06
N ARG A 29 -5.40 20.83 -5.06
CA ARG A 29 -5.09 19.42 -4.87
C ARG A 29 -4.27 18.98 -6.08
N LEU A 30 -2.97 18.76 -5.88
CA LEU A 30 -2.12 18.14 -6.88
C LEU A 30 -2.73 16.79 -7.27
N PRO A 31 -2.64 16.37 -8.55
CA PRO A 31 -3.03 15.03 -8.94
C PRO A 31 -2.29 14.04 -8.03
N PRO A 32 -2.99 13.12 -7.35
CA PRO A 32 -2.29 12.16 -6.52
C PRO A 32 -1.47 11.23 -7.42
N TYR A 33 -0.16 11.29 -7.27
CA TYR A 33 0.76 10.40 -7.96
C TYR A 33 0.96 9.14 -7.12
N MET A 34 0.57 7.99 -7.66
CA MET A 34 0.77 6.68 -7.00
C MET A 34 2.24 6.21 -7.05
N SER A 35 3.04 6.82 -7.92
CA SER A 35 4.44 6.47 -8.13
C SER A 35 5.27 6.59 -6.85
N GLY A 36 6.23 5.69 -6.69
CA GLY A 36 7.10 5.62 -5.52
C GLY A 36 7.08 4.26 -4.86
N GLU A 37 7.56 4.22 -3.62
CA GLU A 37 7.68 3.00 -2.84
C GLU A 37 6.91 3.11 -1.52
N TRP A 38 6.08 2.11 -1.27
CA TRP A 38 5.20 2.01 -0.12
C TRP A 38 5.62 0.79 0.71
N VAL A 39 6.27 1.04 1.84
CA VAL A 39 6.87 -0.02 2.66
C VAL A 39 6.29 -0.05 4.07
N SER A 40 6.16 -1.26 4.63
CA SER A 40 6.03 -1.42 6.07
C SER A 40 7.37 -1.11 6.73
N THR A 41 7.41 -0.08 7.56
CA THR A 41 8.57 0.23 8.41
C THR A 41 8.66 -0.72 9.62
N ARG A 42 7.52 -1.29 10.03
CA ARG A 42 7.39 -2.24 11.15
C ARG A 42 6.63 -3.48 10.71
N CYS A 43 6.61 -4.50 11.57
CA CYS A 43 5.79 -5.69 11.37
C CYS A 43 4.31 -5.30 11.48
N GLU A 44 3.53 -5.53 10.43
CA GLU A 44 2.08 -5.26 10.40
C GLU A 44 1.32 -6.43 11.00
N THR A 45 0.37 -6.14 11.90
CA THR A 45 -0.57 -7.11 12.45
C THR A 45 -1.82 -7.17 11.59
N ARG A 46 -2.22 -8.36 11.16
CA ARG A 46 -3.47 -8.61 10.43
C ARG A 46 -4.43 -9.43 11.29
N PRO A 47 -5.74 -9.38 11.01
CA PRO A 47 -6.70 -10.30 11.62
C PRO A 47 -6.25 -11.76 11.51
N MET A 48 -6.68 -12.60 12.44
CA MET A 48 -6.33 -14.03 12.51
C MET A 48 -4.86 -14.32 12.86
N GLY A 49 -4.15 -13.39 13.52
CA GLY A 49 -2.80 -13.63 14.03
C GLY A 49 -1.72 -13.71 12.95
N LEU A 50 -1.99 -13.15 11.76
CA LEU A 50 -1.03 -13.08 10.67
C LEU A 50 -0.18 -11.81 10.81
N PHE A 51 1.14 -11.96 10.65
CA PHE A 51 2.08 -10.84 10.67
C PHE A 51 2.72 -10.69 9.30
N LEU A 52 2.91 -9.46 8.82
CA LEU A 52 3.54 -9.25 7.52
C LEU A 52 4.38 -7.99 7.40
N ARG A 53 5.27 -7.98 6.42
CA ARG A 53 5.90 -6.78 5.86
C ARG A 53 5.55 -6.70 4.39
N ARG A 54 4.99 -5.58 3.95
CA ARG A 54 4.66 -5.30 2.55
C ARG A 54 5.63 -4.29 1.95
N ARG A 55 5.88 -4.44 0.66
CA ARG A 55 6.63 -3.52 -0.17
C ARG A 55 5.95 -3.41 -1.52
N LEU A 56 5.36 -2.26 -1.82
CA LEU A 56 4.75 -1.96 -3.11
C LEU A 56 5.59 -0.90 -3.82
N ARG A 57 6.06 -1.20 -5.02
CA ARG A 57 6.75 -0.26 -5.89
C ARG A 57 5.86 0.07 -7.07
N VAL A 58 5.71 1.34 -7.37
CA VAL A 58 4.90 1.83 -8.49
C VAL A 58 5.75 2.75 -9.34
N SER A 59 5.83 2.45 -10.64
CA SER A 59 6.58 3.25 -11.61
C SER A 59 5.82 3.32 -12.92
N GLY A 60 5.62 4.54 -13.45
CA GLY A 60 4.79 4.74 -14.63
C GLY A 60 3.37 4.21 -14.40
N ARG A 61 2.95 3.20 -15.17
CA ARG A 61 1.64 2.53 -15.05
C ARG A 61 1.72 1.10 -14.54
N THR A 62 2.90 0.68 -14.08
CA THR A 62 3.13 -0.67 -13.58
C THR A 62 3.42 -0.65 -12.09
N TRP A 63 3.21 -1.80 -11.48
CA TRP A 63 3.46 -2.00 -10.06
C TRP A 63 4.01 -3.39 -9.80
N HIS A 64 4.76 -3.51 -8.71
CA HIS A 64 5.22 -4.77 -8.15
C HIS A 64 5.04 -4.72 -6.63
N ALA A 65 4.37 -5.71 -6.07
CA ALA A 65 4.13 -5.81 -4.63
C ALA A 65 4.67 -7.13 -4.10
N GLU A 66 5.29 -7.06 -2.93
CA GLU A 66 5.78 -8.21 -2.19
C GLU A 66 5.24 -8.15 -0.77
N PHE A 67 4.62 -9.25 -0.33
CA PHE A 67 4.10 -9.43 1.02
C PHE A 67 4.82 -10.63 1.64
N ARG A 68 5.72 -10.36 2.59
CA ARG A 68 6.36 -11.39 3.40
C ARG A 68 5.51 -11.63 4.64
N PHE A 69 5.10 -12.87 4.86
CA PHE A 69 4.31 -13.28 6.03
C PHE A 69 5.18 -14.01 7.04
N PHE A 70 4.82 -13.86 8.31
CA PHE A 70 5.55 -14.37 9.45
C PHE A 70 4.58 -14.99 10.47
N SER A 71 5.07 -15.96 11.24
CA SER A 71 4.32 -16.59 12.33
C SER A 71 4.42 -15.83 13.65
N ASP A 72 5.34 -14.87 13.75
CA ASP A 72 5.62 -14.12 14.97
C ASP A 72 5.47 -12.60 14.81
N PRO A 73 5.11 -11.86 15.88
CA PRO A 73 4.91 -10.41 15.83
C PRO A 73 6.19 -9.60 15.61
N LYS A 74 7.37 -10.22 15.71
CA LYS A 74 8.65 -9.56 15.46
C LYS A 74 9.09 -9.72 14.00
N CYS A 75 8.32 -10.44 13.18
CA CYS A 75 8.65 -10.73 11.78
C CYS A 75 10.04 -11.40 11.64
N THR A 76 10.30 -12.45 12.42
CA THR A 76 11.58 -13.17 12.48
C THR A 76 11.50 -14.60 11.93
N ALA A 77 10.32 -15.21 11.95
CA ALA A 77 10.02 -16.56 11.47
C ALA A 77 9.15 -16.48 10.20
N PRO A 78 9.77 -16.45 9.00
CA PRO A 78 9.03 -16.32 7.74
C PRO A 78 8.24 -17.61 7.42
N THR A 79 7.03 -17.44 6.90
CA THR A 79 6.14 -18.55 6.53
C THR A 79 5.95 -18.66 5.02
N LEU A 80 5.69 -17.53 4.36
CA LEU A 80 5.58 -17.44 2.90
C LEU A 80 5.87 -16.02 2.41
N VAL A 81 6.19 -15.89 1.13
CA VAL A 81 6.21 -14.62 0.40
C VAL A 81 5.22 -14.72 -0.75
N ALA A 82 4.26 -13.80 -0.79
CA ALA A 82 3.36 -13.60 -1.90
C ALA A 82 3.80 -12.34 -2.66
N ALA A 83 4.19 -12.49 -3.91
CA ALA A 83 4.53 -11.37 -4.77
C ALA A 83 3.58 -11.31 -5.96
N ALA A 84 3.29 -10.11 -6.44
CA ALA A 84 2.46 -9.90 -7.61
C ALA A 84 2.92 -8.65 -8.34
N GLU A 85 2.62 -8.61 -9.63
CA GLU A 85 2.90 -7.45 -10.46
C GLU A 85 1.87 -7.31 -11.56
N GLY A 86 1.77 -6.09 -12.07
CA GLY A 86 0.92 -5.79 -13.19
C GLY A 86 0.78 -4.31 -13.41
N ARG A 87 -0.43 -3.89 -13.76
CA ARG A 87 -0.76 -2.52 -14.15
C ARG A 87 -1.81 -1.93 -13.23
N TYR A 88 -1.86 -0.60 -13.15
CA TYR A 88 -2.89 0.09 -12.40
C TYR A 88 -3.50 1.22 -13.24
N VAL A 89 -4.74 1.56 -12.91
CA VAL A 89 -5.48 2.67 -13.53
C VAL A 89 -6.22 3.45 -12.45
N ALA A 90 -6.57 4.70 -12.74
CA ALA A 90 -7.50 5.44 -11.90
C ALA A 90 -8.84 4.69 -11.85
N ALA A 91 -9.38 4.51 -10.65
CA ALA A 91 -10.64 3.80 -10.48
C ALA A 91 -11.81 4.63 -11.02
N LYS A 92 -12.87 3.95 -11.47
CA LYS A 92 -14.11 4.63 -11.85
C LYS A 92 -14.73 5.30 -10.61
N PRO A 93 -15.20 6.57 -10.71
CA PRO A 93 -15.94 7.20 -9.63
C PRO A 93 -17.16 6.38 -9.23
N LEU A 94 -17.48 6.36 -7.93
CA LEU A 94 -18.73 5.75 -7.47
C LEU A 94 -19.95 6.50 -8.05
N PRO A 95 -21.10 5.83 -8.20
CA PRO A 95 -22.35 6.49 -8.59
C PRO A 95 -22.63 7.70 -7.69
N GLY A 96 -23.05 8.82 -8.29
CA GLY A 96 -23.31 10.06 -7.57
C GLY A 96 -22.06 10.83 -7.12
N GLY A 97 -20.85 10.46 -7.59
CA GLY A 97 -19.61 11.21 -7.29
C GLY A 97 -19.12 11.07 -5.85
N VAL A 98 -19.65 10.10 -5.11
CA VAL A 98 -19.28 9.82 -3.72
C VAL A 98 -17.84 9.28 -3.68
N GLN A 99 -17.04 9.76 -2.72
CA GLN A 99 -15.70 9.24 -2.44
C GLN A 99 -15.78 8.28 -1.25
N ARG A 100 -15.04 7.16 -1.31
CA ARG A 100 -14.94 6.22 -0.17
C ARG A 100 -14.29 6.86 1.04
N VAL A 101 -13.24 7.63 0.78
CA VAL A 101 -12.50 8.40 1.79
C VAL A 101 -12.44 9.84 1.29
N PRO A 102 -12.97 10.82 2.04
CA PRO A 102 -12.96 12.21 1.61
C PRO A 102 -11.55 12.72 1.28
N GLY A 103 -11.35 13.17 0.05
CA GLY A 103 -10.06 13.67 -0.43
C GLY A 103 -9.06 12.62 -0.89
N ALA A 104 -9.41 11.34 -0.84
CA ALA A 104 -8.61 10.27 -1.43
C ALA A 104 -8.91 10.10 -2.92
N VAL A 105 -8.00 9.41 -3.61
CA VAL A 105 -8.22 8.94 -4.97
C VAL A 105 -8.04 7.43 -5.01
N ASP A 106 -9.00 6.79 -5.65
CA ASP A 106 -9.04 5.35 -5.78
C ASP A 106 -8.31 4.90 -7.05
N PHE A 107 -7.58 3.80 -6.95
CA PHE A 107 -6.88 3.16 -8.06
C PHE A 107 -7.23 1.67 -8.12
N ASP A 108 -7.46 1.16 -9.33
CA ASP A 108 -7.69 -0.25 -9.57
C ASP A 108 -6.37 -0.93 -9.99
N PHE A 109 -5.92 -1.90 -9.18
CA PHE A 109 -4.71 -2.68 -9.41
C PHE A 109 -5.05 -4.00 -10.10
N MET A 110 -4.60 -4.16 -11.34
CA MET A 110 -4.72 -5.39 -12.11
C MET A 110 -3.47 -6.24 -11.94
N VAL A 111 -3.67 -7.51 -11.60
CA VAL A 111 -2.60 -8.50 -11.47
C VAL A 111 -2.37 -9.16 -12.82
N ASP A 112 -1.17 -8.98 -13.38
CA ASP A 112 -0.75 -9.67 -14.61
C ASP A 112 -0.02 -10.98 -14.25
N ARG A 113 0.81 -10.98 -13.19
CA ARG A 113 1.53 -12.16 -12.70
C ARG A 113 1.54 -12.24 -11.18
N GLY A 114 1.50 -13.46 -10.65
CA GLY A 114 1.59 -13.78 -9.23
C GLY A 114 2.64 -14.84 -8.96
N PHE A 115 3.32 -14.72 -7.82
CA PHE A 115 4.38 -15.60 -7.36
C PHE A 115 4.15 -15.96 -5.90
N LEU A 116 4.38 -17.22 -5.55
CA LEU A 116 4.27 -17.70 -4.18
C LEU A 116 5.55 -18.47 -3.82
N THR A 117 6.22 -18.02 -2.77
CA THR A 117 7.41 -18.68 -2.21
C THR A 117 7.06 -19.19 -0.82
N LEU A 118 7.28 -20.47 -0.56
CA LEU A 118 6.92 -21.11 0.69
C LEU A 118 8.18 -21.38 1.53
N HIS A 119 8.12 -21.01 2.81
CA HIS A 119 9.18 -21.26 3.79
C HIS A 119 8.73 -22.25 4.87
N ASP A 120 7.42 -22.38 5.08
CA ASP A 120 6.85 -23.32 6.04
C ASP A 120 6.54 -24.70 5.42
N LYS A 121 7.05 -25.76 6.07
CA LYS A 121 6.86 -27.16 5.63
C LYS A 121 5.40 -27.61 5.73
N GLY A 122 4.67 -27.15 6.76
CA GLY A 122 3.27 -27.49 6.95
C GLY A 122 2.41 -26.96 5.80
N LEU A 123 2.68 -25.73 5.38
CA LEU A 123 2.01 -25.08 4.26
C LEU A 123 2.32 -25.75 2.92
N VAL A 124 3.58 -26.13 2.67
CA VAL A 124 3.95 -26.93 1.49
C VAL A 124 3.16 -28.24 1.45
N THR A 125 3.15 -28.97 2.56
CA THR A 125 2.43 -30.26 2.65
C THR A 125 0.93 -30.09 2.42
N SER A 126 0.36 -28.98 2.89
CA SER A 126 -1.05 -28.65 2.70
C SER A 126 -1.35 -28.34 1.24
N LEU A 127 -0.52 -27.54 0.56
CA LEU A 127 -0.68 -27.19 -0.85
C LEU A 127 -0.43 -28.37 -1.79
N GLN A 128 0.47 -29.29 -1.45
CA GLN A 128 0.67 -30.53 -2.22
C GLN A 128 -0.58 -31.42 -2.27
N LYS A 129 -1.45 -31.34 -1.24
CA LYS A 129 -2.72 -32.08 -1.19
C LYS A 129 -3.85 -31.34 -1.89
N ASP A 130 -3.70 -30.04 -2.13
CA ASP A 130 -4.72 -29.24 -2.79
C ASP A 130 -4.66 -29.41 -4.31
N LYS A 131 -5.61 -30.18 -4.85
CA LYS A 131 -5.73 -30.43 -6.30
C LYS A 131 -6.13 -29.20 -7.12
N LYS A 132 -6.49 -28.09 -6.47
CA LYS A 132 -6.84 -26.82 -7.13
C LYS A 132 -5.65 -25.90 -7.33
N CYS A 133 -4.57 -26.08 -6.55
CA CYS A 133 -3.46 -25.16 -6.49
C CYS A 133 -2.17 -25.83 -6.99
N GLY A 134 -1.97 -25.82 -8.31
CA GLY A 134 -0.78 -26.36 -8.97
C GLY A 134 -0.74 -27.91 -9.04
N PRO A 135 0.14 -28.48 -9.88
CA PRO A 135 0.32 -29.92 -9.95
C PRO A 135 0.99 -30.46 -8.67
N PRO A 136 0.70 -31.72 -8.27
CA PRO A 136 1.43 -32.38 -7.19
C PRO A 136 2.94 -32.40 -7.45
N GLY A 137 3.75 -32.20 -6.42
CA GLY A 137 5.22 -32.26 -6.50
C GLY A 137 5.92 -30.98 -6.96
N VAL A 138 5.18 -29.92 -7.34
CA VAL A 138 5.78 -28.63 -7.73
C VAL A 138 6.08 -27.74 -6.51
N TRP A 139 5.36 -27.95 -5.41
CA TRP A 139 5.56 -27.20 -4.17
C TRP A 139 6.75 -27.72 -3.38
N GLN A 140 7.69 -26.82 -3.11
CA GLN A 140 8.91 -27.07 -2.33
C GLN A 140 9.21 -25.90 -1.40
N VAL A 141 9.89 -26.19 -0.29
CA VAL A 141 10.42 -25.16 0.59
C VAL A 141 11.64 -24.54 -0.07
N ILE A 142 11.67 -23.22 -0.17
CA ILE A 142 12.87 -22.49 -0.58
C ILE A 142 13.54 -21.98 0.70
N PHE A 143 14.77 -22.43 0.94
CA PHE A 143 15.61 -21.90 2.00
C PHE A 143 16.42 -20.72 1.46
N PHE A 144 16.25 -19.54 2.03
CA PHE A 144 17.24 -18.48 1.87
C PHE A 144 18.32 -18.72 2.93
N CYS A 145 19.52 -19.13 2.50
CA CYS A 145 20.71 -18.90 3.32
C CYS A 145 21.00 -17.39 3.25
N VAL A 146 20.97 -16.74 4.42
CA VAL A 146 21.47 -15.37 4.60
C VAL A 146 22.91 -15.45 5.04
#